data_AF-A0AB40BLU4-F1
#
_entry.id   AF-A0AB40BLU4-F1
#
_cell.length_a   1.000
_cell.length_b   1.000
_cell.length_c   1.000
_cell.angle_alpha   90.00
_cell.angle_beta   90.00
_cell.angle_gamma   90.00
#
_symmetry.space_group_name_H-M   'P 1'
#
loop_
_entity.id
_entity.type
_entity.pdbx_description
1 polymer ?
#
loop_
_entity_poly.entity_id
_entity_poly.type
_entity_poly.pdbx_seq_one_letter_code
_entity_poly.pdbx_strand_id
1 'polypeptide(L)'
;MTTTSSSSSSSSHHHYNLLLFFFFIISTTTTTTTTSPTTFIYAGCSQSKYSPNSPYEQNLNSLLSTLSLSSTLTLFSNSSSTTFSSSSPAFALFQCLPSLPLPSCSSCIHTSLSKLSSLCSSATSATILLHSCLLRYSNSSFFGHSDTTLLLKTCGSSLPSPPFSFDITTMLDTTLSQLQTSSSSSSYNVAGAGYFQAESQCDGDLSPKSCAECVNLAVRQLRNACGGAVAGDVYLGRCFARFWSINDFYSHKPSSSSSSSSSSSGNEGEKTFAILIGLMAGIALLIVFLTFIRRAATDGK
;
A
#
# COMPACT_ATOMS: atom_id res chain seq x y z
N MET A 1 4.78 75.76 11.49
CA MET A 1 4.42 75.06 12.74
C MET A 1 3.34 74.04 12.41
N THR A 2 3.55 72.78 12.82
CA THR A 2 2.55 71.72 13.14
C THR A 2 1.55 71.29 12.03
N THR A 3 1.23 70.03 11.75
CA THR A 3 1.59 68.69 12.27
C THR A 3 0.98 67.64 11.31
N THR A 4 1.62 66.48 11.27
CA THR A 4 1.23 65.21 10.66
C THR A 4 -0.04 64.54 11.24
N SER A 5 -0.77 63.79 10.40
CA SER A 5 -1.45 62.49 10.66
C SER A 5 -2.32 62.22 9.42
N SER A 6 -2.54 61.03 8.86
CA SER A 6 -2.54 59.64 9.35
C SER A 6 -2.68 58.73 8.11
N SER A 7 -2.07 57.55 8.09
CA SER A 7 -2.49 56.42 7.22
C SER A 7 -1.64 55.17 7.48
N SER A 8 -1.96 54.46 8.56
CA SER A 8 -1.39 53.15 8.88
C SER A 8 -2.47 52.20 9.40
N SER A 9 -3.47 51.88 8.55
CA SER A 9 -4.51 50.89 8.91
C SER A 9 -4.78 49.82 7.83
N SER A 10 -4.25 49.96 6.60
CA SER A 10 -4.59 49.05 5.50
C SER A 10 -3.80 47.72 5.51
N SER A 11 -2.58 47.70 6.07
CA SER A 11 -1.69 46.51 6.02
C SER A 11 -2.13 45.35 6.93
N SER A 12 -2.78 45.64 8.06
CA SER A 12 -3.18 44.61 9.05
C SER A 12 -4.37 43.76 8.59
N HIS A 13 -5.30 44.32 7.81
CA HIS A 13 -6.45 43.58 7.29
C HIS A 13 -6.07 42.54 6.22
N HIS A 14 -5.04 42.82 5.42
CA HIS A 14 -4.54 41.86 4.43
C HIS A 14 -3.82 40.67 5.08
N HIS A 15 -3.02 40.91 6.12
CA HIS A 15 -2.37 39.83 6.88
C HIS A 15 -3.39 38.93 7.60
N TYR A 16 -4.45 39.51 8.16
CA TYR A 16 -5.49 38.73 8.85
C TYR A 16 -6.29 37.84 7.90
N ASN A 17 -6.66 38.36 6.71
CA ASN A 17 -7.33 37.57 5.67
C ASN A 17 -6.43 36.47 5.08
N LEU A 18 -5.12 36.73 4.93
CA LEU A 18 -4.16 35.72 4.47
C LEU A 18 -3.98 34.59 5.49
N LEU A 19 -3.91 34.92 6.79
CA LEU A 19 -3.81 33.95 7.88
C LEU A 19 -5.09 33.10 8.03
N LEU A 20 -6.27 33.71 7.89
CA LEU A 20 -7.55 32.99 7.88
C LEU A 20 -7.65 32.04 6.68
N PHE A 21 -7.15 32.44 5.51
CA PHE A 21 -7.10 31.58 4.32
C PHE A 21 -6.15 30.38 4.53
N PHE A 22 -4.99 30.60 5.17
CA PHE A 22 -4.06 29.53 5.52
C PHE A 22 -4.64 28.54 6.56
N PHE A 23 -5.39 29.04 7.56
CA PHE A 23 -6.06 28.21 8.56
C PHE A 23 -7.23 27.40 7.97
N PHE A 24 -7.92 27.96 6.96
CA PHE A 24 -8.98 27.29 6.23
C PHE A 24 -8.45 26.17 5.33
N ILE A 25 -7.28 26.34 4.71
CA ILE A 25 -6.61 25.29 3.90
C ILE A 25 -6.06 24.15 4.77
N ILE A 26 -5.64 24.42 6.01
CA ILE A 26 -5.18 23.36 6.94
C ILE A 26 -6.37 22.55 7.49
N SER A 27 -7.56 23.15 7.59
CA SER A 27 -8.77 22.48 8.11
C SER A 27 -9.48 21.57 7.10
N THR A 28 -9.08 21.56 5.82
CA THR A 28 -9.68 20.68 4.80
C THR A 28 -8.85 19.41 4.52
N THR A 29 -7.93 19.05 5.41
CA THR A 29 -7.32 17.72 5.36
C THR A 29 -8.38 16.68 5.74
N THR A 30 -9.08 16.17 4.72
CA THR A 30 -9.87 14.96 4.85
C THR A 30 -8.93 13.87 5.34
N THR A 31 -9.17 13.39 6.55
CA THR A 31 -8.53 12.20 7.10
C THR A 31 -9.00 11.01 6.28
N THR A 32 -8.34 10.76 5.16
CA THR A 32 -8.48 9.51 4.43
C THR A 32 -7.78 8.44 5.25
N THR A 33 -8.55 7.55 5.88
CA THR A 33 -8.02 6.34 6.50
C THR A 33 -7.55 5.41 5.38
N THR A 34 -6.31 5.60 4.94
CA THR A 34 -5.68 4.74 3.94
C THR A 34 -5.29 3.41 4.59
N THR A 35 -5.64 2.30 3.93
CA THR A 35 -5.15 0.98 4.32
C THR A 35 -3.63 1.01 4.31
N SER A 36 -2.99 0.59 5.40
CA SER A 36 -1.53 0.61 5.49
C SER A 36 -0.93 -0.19 4.33
N PRO A 37 0.04 0.35 3.58
CA PRO A 37 0.69 -0.35 2.46
C PRO A 37 1.36 -1.66 2.89
N THR A 38 1.63 -1.80 4.20
CA THR A 38 2.30 -2.95 4.81
C THR A 38 1.33 -3.97 5.42
N THR A 39 0.03 -3.84 5.19
CA THR A 39 -0.98 -4.80 5.65
C THR A 39 -0.66 -6.18 5.10
N PHE A 40 -0.62 -7.19 5.97
CA PHE A 40 -0.29 -8.57 5.60
C PHE A 40 -1.42 -9.22 4.79
N ILE A 41 -1.06 -9.96 3.74
CA ILE A 41 -2.00 -10.72 2.90
C ILE A 41 -1.72 -12.21 2.99
N TYR A 42 -0.49 -12.62 2.66
CA TYR A 42 -0.12 -14.03 2.54
C TYR A 42 1.38 -14.22 2.74
N ALA A 43 1.77 -15.37 3.29
CA ALA A 43 3.14 -15.86 3.23
C ALA A 43 3.15 -17.37 2.94
N GLY A 44 4.10 -17.81 2.13
CA GLY A 44 4.36 -19.21 1.84
C GLY A 44 5.84 -19.51 1.98
N CYS A 45 6.17 -20.61 2.67
CA CYS A 45 7.54 -21.04 2.92
C CYS A 45 7.75 -22.46 2.38
N SER A 46 8.93 -22.76 1.86
CA SER A 46 9.31 -24.12 1.52
C SER A 46 9.45 -25.00 2.77
N GLN A 47 9.19 -26.30 2.61
CA GLN A 47 9.47 -27.29 3.67
C GLN A 47 10.97 -27.51 3.85
N SER A 48 11.74 -27.43 2.75
CA SER A 48 13.19 -27.49 2.78
C SER A 48 13.76 -26.28 3.51
N LYS A 49 14.74 -26.56 4.38
CA LYS A 49 15.45 -25.55 5.17
C LYS A 49 16.93 -25.55 4.84
N TYR A 50 17.55 -24.39 4.84
CA TYR A 50 19.00 -24.26 4.74
C TYR A 50 19.65 -24.39 6.12
N SER A 51 20.90 -24.85 6.13
CA SER A 51 21.69 -24.93 7.37
C SER A 51 22.20 -23.55 7.79
N PRO A 52 22.24 -23.26 9.10
CA PRO A 52 22.86 -22.04 9.62
C PRO A 52 24.32 -21.92 9.15
N ASN A 53 24.73 -20.70 8.83
CA ASN A 53 26.02 -20.30 8.26
C ASN A 53 26.38 -20.94 6.91
N SER A 54 25.40 -21.56 6.23
CA SER A 54 25.65 -22.15 4.90
C SER A 54 26.02 -21.08 3.85
N PRO A 55 26.73 -21.44 2.77
CA PRO A 55 26.97 -20.52 1.66
C PRO A 55 25.68 -19.98 1.03
N TYR A 56 24.60 -20.78 1.03
CA TYR A 56 23.28 -20.34 0.59
C TYR A 56 22.73 -19.20 1.47
N GLU A 57 22.80 -19.33 2.79
CA GLU A 57 22.34 -18.28 3.71
C GLU A 57 23.11 -16.98 3.49
N GLN A 58 24.42 -17.05 3.31
CA GLN A 58 25.26 -15.87 3.06
C GLN A 58 24.92 -15.21 1.71
N ASN A 59 24.74 -16.01 0.66
CA ASN A 59 24.27 -15.52 -0.65
C ASN A 59 22.89 -14.85 -0.54
N LEU A 60 21.95 -15.47 0.18
CA LEU A 60 20.59 -14.96 0.39
C LEU A 60 20.60 -13.64 1.18
N ASN A 61 21.32 -13.58 2.30
CA ASN A 61 21.40 -12.37 3.13
C ASN A 61 22.02 -11.19 2.38
N SER A 62 23.07 -11.44 1.60
CA SER A 62 23.67 -10.43 0.72
C SER A 62 22.67 -9.96 -0.33
N LEU A 63 21.97 -10.88 -0.99
CA LEU A 63 20.99 -10.57 -2.03
C LEU A 63 19.80 -9.75 -1.50
N LEU A 64 19.22 -10.15 -0.37
CA LEU A 64 18.11 -9.44 0.25
C LEU A 64 18.51 -8.04 0.71
N SER A 65 19.74 -7.86 1.18
CA SER A 65 20.29 -6.54 1.53
C SER A 65 20.41 -5.63 0.29
N THR A 66 20.93 -6.16 -0.82
CA THR A 66 21.01 -5.44 -2.09
C THR A 66 19.63 -5.02 -2.60
N LEU A 67 18.66 -5.95 -2.61
CA LEU A 67 17.30 -5.64 -3.05
C LEU A 67 16.60 -4.63 -2.14
N SER A 68 16.83 -4.70 -0.82
CA SER A 68 16.33 -3.69 0.13
C SER A 68 16.87 -2.31 -0.21
N LEU A 69 18.13 -2.17 -0.63
CA LEU A 69 18.68 -0.88 -1.08
C LEU A 69 18.07 -0.46 -2.42
N SER A 70 17.93 -1.37 -3.39
CA SER A 70 17.33 -1.10 -4.71
C SER A 70 15.88 -0.60 -4.62
N SER A 71 15.14 -0.99 -3.57
CA SER A 71 13.76 -0.51 -3.33
C SER A 71 13.66 1.00 -3.08
N THR A 72 14.77 1.68 -2.78
CA THR A 72 14.81 3.14 -2.65
C THR A 72 14.85 3.86 -4.00
N LEU A 73 15.16 3.15 -5.08
CA LEU A 73 15.39 3.70 -6.42
C LEU A 73 14.39 3.17 -7.46
N THR A 74 13.81 2.00 -7.22
CA THR A 74 12.97 1.29 -8.20
C THR A 74 11.79 0.59 -7.52
N LEU A 75 10.70 0.37 -8.28
CA LEU A 75 9.52 -0.36 -7.80
C LEU A 75 9.59 -1.86 -8.09
N PHE A 76 10.57 -2.29 -8.88
CA PHE A 76 10.78 -3.69 -9.24
C PHE A 76 12.26 -3.94 -9.45
N SER A 77 12.76 -5.04 -8.90
CA SER A 77 14.10 -5.54 -9.19
C SER A 77 14.12 -7.04 -8.96
N ASN A 78 14.86 -7.74 -9.81
CA ASN A 78 15.23 -9.14 -9.61
C ASN A 78 16.74 -9.26 -9.68
N SER A 79 17.30 -10.21 -8.93
CA SER A 79 18.74 -10.45 -8.92
C SER A 79 19.06 -11.84 -8.36
N SER A 80 20.29 -12.27 -8.56
CA SER A 80 20.83 -13.51 -8.02
C SER A 80 22.17 -13.27 -7.35
N SER A 81 22.50 -14.07 -6.35
CA SER A 81 23.79 -14.03 -5.67
C SER A 81 24.46 -15.39 -5.66
N THR A 82 25.74 -15.40 -6.06
CA THR A 82 26.64 -16.56 -6.05
C THR A 82 27.98 -16.23 -5.38
N THR A 83 28.06 -15.11 -4.66
CA THR A 83 29.30 -14.53 -4.10
C THR A 83 30.06 -15.49 -3.19
N PHE A 84 29.34 -16.23 -2.35
CA PHE A 84 29.92 -17.14 -1.35
C PHE A 84 30.04 -18.58 -1.87
N SER A 85 29.22 -18.96 -2.85
CA SER A 85 29.32 -20.23 -3.58
C SER A 85 28.46 -20.20 -4.83
N SER A 86 29.03 -20.59 -5.96
CA SER A 86 28.30 -20.79 -7.22
C SER A 86 27.45 -22.05 -7.24
N SER A 87 27.73 -23.04 -6.38
CA SER A 87 26.92 -24.27 -6.25
C SER A 87 25.70 -24.09 -5.34
N SER A 88 25.54 -22.93 -4.71
CA SER A 88 24.41 -22.62 -3.83
C SER A 88 23.83 -21.23 -4.13
N PRO A 89 23.35 -20.99 -5.36
CA PRO A 89 22.84 -19.69 -5.77
C PRO A 89 21.57 -19.31 -4.99
N ALA A 90 21.40 -18.02 -4.73
CA ALA A 90 20.14 -17.45 -4.28
C ALA A 90 19.55 -16.58 -5.40
N PHE A 91 18.23 -16.66 -5.57
CA PHE A 91 17.46 -15.85 -6.51
C PHE A 91 16.37 -15.11 -5.74
N ALA A 92 16.16 -13.84 -6.06
CA ALA A 92 15.11 -13.05 -5.41
C ALA A 92 14.60 -11.95 -6.32
N LEU A 93 13.36 -11.54 -6.07
CA LEU A 93 12.78 -10.32 -6.63
C LEU A 93 11.90 -9.64 -5.60
N PHE A 94 11.74 -8.33 -5.77
CA PHE A 94 10.67 -7.59 -5.13
C PHE A 94 9.86 -6.83 -6.17
N GLN A 95 8.62 -6.53 -5.82
CA GLN A 95 7.74 -5.71 -6.63
C GLN A 95 6.79 -4.91 -5.76
N CYS A 96 6.70 -3.62 -6.00
CA CYS A 96 5.74 -2.71 -5.38
C CYS A 96 4.59 -2.39 -6.34
N LEU A 97 3.47 -1.90 -5.81
CA LEU A 97 2.42 -1.33 -6.64
C LEU A 97 2.95 -0.10 -7.41
N PRO A 98 2.60 0.10 -8.69
CA PRO A 98 3.11 1.22 -9.48
C PRO A 98 2.70 2.60 -8.97
N SER A 99 1.58 2.68 -8.23
CA SER A 99 1.09 3.92 -7.61
C SER A 99 1.85 4.32 -6.35
N LEU A 100 2.77 3.48 -5.86
CA LEU A 100 3.41 3.66 -4.57
C LEU A 100 4.66 4.56 -4.68
N PRO A 101 4.81 5.62 -3.86
CA PRO A 101 6.04 6.39 -3.81
C PRO A 101 7.24 5.53 -3.36
N LEU A 102 8.44 5.81 -3.88
CA LEU A 102 9.66 5.04 -3.57
C LEU A 102 9.92 4.87 -2.05
N PRO A 103 9.76 5.89 -1.18
CA PRO A 103 9.92 5.70 0.26
C PRO A 103 8.92 4.70 0.87
N SER A 104 7.69 4.68 0.35
CA SER A 104 6.66 3.73 0.78
C SER A 104 6.94 2.31 0.26
N CYS A 105 7.49 2.19 -0.96
CA CYS A 105 7.98 0.91 -1.47
C CYS A 105 9.10 0.35 -0.60
N SER A 106 10.10 1.17 -0.29
CA SER A 106 11.21 0.76 0.55
C SER A 106 10.76 0.32 1.96
N SER A 107 9.83 1.07 2.57
CA SER A 107 9.22 0.68 3.85
C SER A 107 8.46 -0.67 3.76
N CYS A 108 7.76 -0.90 2.64
CA CYS A 108 7.05 -2.15 2.40
C CYS A 108 8.00 -3.34 2.25
N ILE A 109 9.11 -3.18 1.52
CA ILE A 109 10.14 -4.22 1.37
C ILE A 109 10.84 -4.50 2.71
N HIS A 110 11.19 -3.47 3.48
CA HIS A 110 11.79 -3.65 4.80
C HIS A 110 10.85 -4.41 5.75
N THR A 111 9.56 -4.06 5.74
CA THR A 111 8.54 -4.78 6.52
C THR A 111 8.38 -6.23 6.05
N SER A 112 8.46 -6.47 4.75
CA SER A 112 8.41 -7.81 4.16
C SER A 112 9.56 -8.69 4.64
N LEU A 113 10.78 -8.14 4.69
CA LEU A 113 11.97 -8.84 5.21
C LEU A 113 11.82 -9.20 6.70
N SER A 114 11.37 -8.25 7.52
CA SER A 114 11.13 -8.46 8.96
C SER A 114 10.04 -9.50 9.22
N LYS A 115 8.97 -9.53 8.41
CA LYS A 115 7.93 -10.55 8.49
C LYS A 115 8.41 -11.91 7.99
N LEU A 116 9.20 -11.97 6.92
CA LEU A 116 9.74 -13.24 6.42
C LEU A 116 10.70 -13.91 7.41
N SER A 117 11.52 -13.13 8.11
CA SER A 117 12.45 -13.70 9.12
C SER A 117 11.72 -14.37 10.28
N SER A 118 10.54 -13.85 10.65
CA SER A 118 9.69 -14.45 11.69
C SER A 118 8.79 -15.58 11.17
N LEU A 119 8.22 -15.46 9.97
CA LEU A 119 7.26 -16.43 9.43
C LEU A 119 7.92 -17.63 8.72
N CYS A 120 9.04 -17.41 8.01
CA CYS A 120 9.69 -18.41 7.16
C CYS A 120 11.13 -18.68 7.62
N SER A 121 11.32 -18.96 8.92
CA SER A 121 12.64 -19.19 9.51
C SER A 121 13.41 -20.31 8.79
N SER A 122 14.56 -19.95 8.23
CA SER A 122 15.50 -20.80 7.50
C SER A 122 14.93 -21.54 6.27
N ALA A 123 13.81 -21.10 5.70
CA ALA A 123 13.26 -21.71 4.49
C ALA A 123 14.18 -21.47 3.29
N THR A 124 14.36 -22.47 2.41
CA THR A 124 15.13 -22.31 1.15
C THR A 124 14.36 -21.53 0.09
N SER A 125 13.06 -21.33 0.25
CA SER A 125 12.26 -20.46 -0.60
C SER A 125 11.13 -19.86 0.21
N ALA A 126 10.83 -18.59 -0.01
CA ALA A 126 9.67 -17.95 0.58
C ALA A 126 9.08 -16.89 -0.33
N THR A 127 7.79 -16.64 -0.15
CA THR A 127 7.05 -15.55 -0.76
C THR A 127 6.25 -14.85 0.33
N ILE A 128 6.26 -13.52 0.34
CA ILE A 128 5.36 -12.71 1.16
C ILE A 128 4.65 -11.68 0.29
N LEU A 129 3.35 -11.55 0.52
CA LEU A 129 2.48 -10.56 -0.08
C LEU A 129 1.99 -9.63 1.02
N LEU A 130 2.30 -8.35 0.88
CA LEU A 130 1.68 -7.25 1.60
C LEU A 130 0.79 -6.46 0.64
N HIS A 131 -0.07 -5.60 1.18
CA HIS A 131 -1.03 -4.83 0.38
C HIS A 131 -0.39 -4.06 -0.77
N SER A 132 0.81 -3.54 -0.58
CA SER A 132 1.49 -2.73 -1.60
C SER A 132 2.79 -3.31 -2.16
N CYS A 133 3.20 -4.51 -1.74
CA CYS A 133 4.40 -5.14 -2.27
C CYS A 133 4.45 -6.67 -2.12
N LEU A 134 5.27 -7.28 -2.97
CA LEU A 134 5.67 -8.68 -2.99
C LEU A 134 7.18 -8.76 -2.78
N LEU A 135 7.63 -9.75 -2.01
CA LEU A 135 9.03 -10.18 -1.96
C LEU A 135 9.09 -11.70 -2.04
N ARG A 136 9.94 -12.22 -2.93
CA ARG A 136 10.15 -13.66 -3.14
C ARG A 136 11.63 -13.99 -3.22
N TYR A 137 12.02 -15.10 -2.61
CA TYR A 137 13.34 -15.69 -2.80
C TYR A 137 13.27 -17.21 -2.95
N SER A 138 14.29 -17.80 -3.59
CA SER A 138 14.46 -19.24 -3.74
C SER A 138 15.92 -19.65 -3.94
N ASN A 139 16.23 -20.92 -3.72
CA ASN A 139 17.48 -21.57 -4.08
C ASN A 139 17.50 -22.11 -5.51
N SER A 140 16.42 -21.93 -6.27
CA SER A 140 16.31 -22.26 -7.69
C SER A 140 15.77 -21.07 -8.47
N SER A 141 16.21 -20.90 -9.72
CA SER A 141 15.72 -19.80 -10.55
C SER A 141 14.24 -19.99 -10.85
N PHE A 142 13.46 -18.94 -10.63
CA PHE A 142 12.04 -18.85 -11.00
C PHE A 142 11.79 -17.74 -12.02
N PHE A 143 12.83 -17.06 -12.51
CA PHE A 143 12.65 -15.88 -13.36
C PHE A 143 11.98 -16.24 -14.70
N GLY A 144 10.97 -15.46 -15.09
CA GLY A 144 10.20 -15.66 -16.32
C GLY A 144 9.32 -16.92 -16.36
N HIS A 145 9.28 -17.72 -15.30
CA HIS A 145 8.48 -18.94 -15.25
C HIS A 145 7.05 -18.64 -14.81
N SER A 146 6.09 -19.12 -15.59
CA SER A 146 4.67 -19.07 -15.24
C SER A 146 4.36 -19.93 -14.02
N ASP A 147 3.56 -19.41 -13.10
CA ASP A 147 2.99 -20.14 -11.97
C ASP A 147 1.60 -19.56 -11.66
N THR A 148 0.59 -20.39 -11.83
CA THR A 148 -0.83 -20.02 -11.72
C THR A 148 -1.50 -20.73 -10.55
N THR A 149 -0.70 -21.27 -9.62
CA THR A 149 -1.19 -21.84 -8.36
C THR A 149 -1.99 -20.80 -7.58
N LEU A 150 -3.14 -21.19 -7.06
CA LEU A 150 -3.99 -20.31 -6.26
C LEU A 150 -3.37 -20.17 -4.85
N LEU A 151 -2.96 -18.95 -4.49
CA LEU A 151 -2.37 -18.66 -3.18
C LEU A 151 -3.43 -18.19 -2.18
N LEU A 152 -4.26 -17.23 -2.59
CA LEU A 152 -5.32 -16.66 -1.77
C LEU A 152 -6.51 -16.29 -2.63
N LYS A 153 -7.70 -16.45 -2.06
CA LYS A 153 -8.95 -15.97 -2.62
C LYS A 153 -9.84 -15.44 -1.51
N THR A 154 -10.31 -14.20 -1.65
CA THR A 154 -11.21 -13.54 -0.71
C THR A 154 -12.36 -12.90 -1.48
N CYS A 155 -13.58 -13.06 -0.98
CA CYS A 155 -14.75 -12.36 -1.51
C CYS A 155 -15.33 -11.49 -0.39
N GLY A 156 -15.79 -10.29 -0.74
CA GLY A 156 -16.51 -9.41 0.16
C GLY A 156 -17.96 -9.84 0.39
N SER A 157 -18.73 -8.96 1.02
CA SER A 157 -20.16 -9.15 1.25
C SER A 157 -20.95 -9.28 -0.06
N SER A 158 -22.11 -9.93 0.01
CA SER A 158 -22.99 -10.06 -1.15
C SER A 158 -23.52 -8.71 -1.64
N LEU A 159 -23.73 -8.60 -2.95
CA LEU A 159 -24.41 -7.47 -3.56
C LEU A 159 -25.85 -7.31 -3.02
N PRO A 160 -26.39 -6.08 -2.98
CA PRO A 160 -27.80 -5.85 -2.66
C PRO A 160 -28.73 -6.62 -3.60
N SER A 161 -29.86 -7.10 -3.06
CA SER A 161 -30.88 -7.84 -3.80
C SER A 161 -31.62 -6.97 -4.85
N PRO A 162 -32.26 -7.58 -5.88
CA PRO A 162 -32.95 -6.87 -6.97
C PRO A 162 -33.97 -5.82 -6.49
N PRO A 163 -34.27 -4.76 -7.28
CA PRO A 163 -34.14 -4.67 -8.76
C PRO A 163 -32.81 -4.11 -9.28
N PHE A 164 -31.87 -3.74 -8.42
CA PHE A 164 -30.63 -3.06 -8.80
C PHE A 164 -29.50 -3.98 -9.34
N SER A 165 -29.68 -5.30 -9.35
CA SER A 165 -28.56 -6.24 -9.50
C SER A 165 -28.12 -6.55 -10.94
N PHE A 166 -29.02 -6.45 -11.94
CA PHE A 166 -28.71 -6.90 -13.31
C PHE A 166 -27.69 -6.01 -14.04
N ASP A 167 -27.84 -4.69 -13.91
CA ASP A 167 -26.85 -3.76 -14.46
C ASP A 167 -25.51 -3.86 -13.72
N ILE A 168 -25.54 -4.17 -12.43
CA ILE A 168 -24.34 -4.30 -11.59
C ILE A 168 -23.49 -5.50 -12.00
N THR A 169 -24.07 -6.67 -12.25
CA THR A 169 -23.30 -7.84 -12.70
C THR A 169 -22.67 -7.60 -14.08
N THR A 170 -23.39 -6.93 -14.98
CA THR A 170 -22.89 -6.55 -16.30
C THR A 170 -21.71 -5.56 -16.20
N MET A 171 -21.79 -4.61 -15.27
CA MET A 171 -20.70 -3.69 -14.96
C MET A 171 -19.46 -4.42 -14.41
N LEU A 172 -19.64 -5.42 -13.53
CA LEU A 172 -18.52 -6.24 -13.05
C LEU A 172 -17.85 -7.00 -14.19
N ASP A 173 -18.63 -7.68 -15.02
CA ASP A 173 -18.10 -8.46 -16.14
C ASP A 173 -17.39 -7.58 -17.17
N THR A 174 -17.92 -6.38 -17.44
CA THR A 174 -17.27 -5.38 -18.29
C THR A 174 -15.93 -4.96 -17.70
N THR A 175 -15.90 -4.62 -16.41
CA THR A 175 -14.68 -4.21 -15.69
C THR A 175 -13.62 -5.31 -15.73
N LEU A 176 -13.98 -6.56 -15.44
CA LEU A 176 -13.04 -7.68 -15.45
C LEU A 176 -12.55 -8.01 -16.87
N SER A 177 -13.40 -7.88 -17.89
CA SER A 177 -13.01 -8.09 -19.29
C SER A 177 -11.98 -7.06 -19.79
N GLN A 178 -12.07 -5.82 -19.30
CA GLN A 178 -11.06 -4.79 -19.58
C GLN A 178 -9.69 -5.17 -19.01
N LEU A 179 -9.62 -5.73 -17.80
CA LEU A 179 -8.35 -6.23 -17.25
C LEU A 179 -7.72 -7.32 -18.11
N GLN A 180 -8.54 -8.28 -18.56
CA GLN A 180 -8.08 -9.35 -19.45
C GLN A 180 -7.51 -8.79 -20.75
N THR A 181 -8.19 -7.80 -21.35
CA THR A 181 -7.76 -7.18 -22.62
C THR A 181 -6.44 -6.42 -22.45
N SER A 182 -6.30 -5.64 -21.37
CA SER A 182 -5.10 -4.81 -21.16
C SER A 182 -3.87 -5.63 -20.71
N SER A 183 -4.08 -6.80 -20.12
CA SER A 183 -3.01 -7.68 -19.60
C SER A 183 -2.02 -8.19 -20.65
N SER A 184 -2.37 -8.14 -21.94
CA SER A 184 -1.44 -8.46 -23.03
C SER A 184 -0.40 -7.38 -23.29
N SER A 185 -0.61 -6.17 -22.78
CA SER A 185 0.17 -4.98 -23.13
C SER A 185 0.85 -4.32 -21.93
N SER A 186 0.36 -4.56 -20.71
CA SER A 186 0.92 -4.01 -19.48
C SER A 186 0.87 -5.02 -18.34
N SER A 187 1.91 -5.02 -17.51
CA SER A 187 1.99 -5.85 -16.30
C SER A 187 1.14 -5.32 -15.15
N TYR A 188 0.67 -4.07 -15.22
CA TYR A 188 -0.27 -3.49 -14.26
C TYR A 188 -1.41 -2.81 -15.00
N ASN A 189 -2.64 -3.16 -14.64
CA ASN A 189 -3.84 -2.67 -15.31
C ASN A 189 -4.88 -2.28 -14.28
N VAL A 190 -5.54 -1.15 -14.55
CA VAL A 190 -6.73 -0.70 -13.83
C VAL A 190 -7.91 -0.67 -14.80
N ALA A 191 -9.10 -0.96 -14.30
CA ALA A 191 -10.33 -0.97 -15.07
C ALA A 191 -11.48 -0.44 -14.22
N GLY A 192 -12.54 0.02 -14.88
CA GLY A 192 -13.73 0.46 -14.18
C GLY A 192 -14.93 0.61 -15.10
N ALA A 193 -16.10 0.22 -14.61
CA ALA A 193 -17.38 0.42 -15.26
C ALA A 193 -18.44 0.69 -14.19
N GLY A 194 -18.92 1.94 -14.14
CA GLY A 194 -19.97 2.39 -13.22
C GLY A 194 -19.69 2.04 -11.75
N TYR A 195 -20.34 0.99 -11.25
CA TYR A 195 -20.29 0.61 -9.83
C TYR A 195 -18.96 -0.04 -9.40
N PHE A 196 -18.16 -0.58 -10.32
CA PHE A 196 -16.96 -1.34 -10.00
C PHE A 196 -15.69 -0.72 -10.52
N GLN A 197 -14.64 -0.88 -9.72
CA GLN A 197 -13.24 -0.70 -10.11
C GLN A 197 -12.52 -2.04 -9.94
N ALA A 198 -11.47 -2.25 -10.73
CA ALA A 198 -10.62 -3.41 -10.61
C ALA A 198 -9.19 -3.09 -10.98
N GLU A 199 -8.27 -3.90 -10.49
CA GLU A 199 -6.89 -3.88 -10.90
C GLU A 199 -6.30 -5.28 -10.98
N SER A 200 -5.21 -5.39 -11.74
CA SER A 200 -4.40 -6.60 -11.81
C SER A 200 -2.93 -6.23 -11.91
N GLN A 201 -2.07 -7.09 -11.38
CA GLN A 201 -0.63 -6.98 -11.55
C GLN A 201 -0.02 -8.36 -11.79
N CYS A 202 0.90 -8.44 -12.74
CA CYS A 202 1.79 -9.57 -12.97
C CYS A 202 3.17 -9.29 -12.39
N ASP A 203 3.89 -10.34 -12.02
CA ASP A 203 5.31 -10.23 -11.70
C ASP A 203 6.07 -9.65 -12.91
N GLY A 204 6.96 -8.69 -12.66
CA GLY A 204 7.60 -7.86 -13.69
C GLY A 204 8.60 -8.61 -14.57
N ASP A 205 8.96 -9.84 -14.21
CA ASP A 205 9.81 -10.72 -14.99
C ASP A 205 9.04 -11.65 -15.95
N LEU A 206 7.70 -11.59 -15.96
CA LEU A 206 6.89 -12.37 -16.89
C LEU A 206 6.85 -11.76 -18.30
N SER A 207 6.79 -12.64 -19.30
CA SER A 207 6.47 -12.23 -20.68
C SER A 207 5.03 -11.71 -20.78
N PRO A 208 4.70 -10.85 -21.77
CA PRO A 208 3.33 -10.37 -21.97
C PRO A 208 2.31 -11.51 -22.12
N LYS A 209 2.70 -12.60 -22.78
CA LYS A 209 1.85 -13.79 -22.95
C LYS A 209 1.59 -14.48 -21.62
N SER A 210 2.63 -14.74 -20.82
CA SER A 210 2.51 -15.37 -19.50
C SER A 210 1.71 -14.51 -18.53
N CYS A 211 1.89 -13.19 -18.59
CA CYS A 211 1.11 -12.24 -17.80
C CYS A 211 -0.38 -12.31 -18.15
N ALA A 212 -0.71 -12.24 -19.44
CA ALA A 212 -2.10 -12.32 -19.89
C ALA A 212 -2.76 -13.65 -19.50
N GLU A 213 -2.06 -14.78 -19.64
CA GLU A 213 -2.55 -16.08 -19.19
C GLU A 213 -2.85 -16.10 -17.68
N CYS A 214 -1.93 -15.57 -16.87
CA CYS A 214 -2.11 -15.50 -15.42
C CYS A 214 -3.33 -14.62 -15.03
N VAL A 215 -3.43 -13.41 -15.59
CA VAL A 215 -4.54 -12.50 -15.31
C VAL A 215 -5.87 -13.09 -15.77
N ASN A 216 -5.91 -13.75 -16.94
CA ASN A 216 -7.11 -14.43 -17.42
C ASN A 216 -7.59 -15.52 -16.44
N LEU A 217 -6.67 -16.28 -15.87
CA LEU A 217 -7.00 -17.29 -14.86
C LEU A 217 -7.49 -16.66 -13.56
N ALA A 218 -6.84 -15.58 -13.09
CA ALA A 218 -7.26 -14.86 -11.89
C ALA A 218 -8.67 -14.26 -12.05
N VAL A 219 -8.95 -13.62 -13.19
CA VAL A 219 -10.28 -13.08 -13.53
C VAL A 219 -11.33 -14.18 -13.59
N ARG A 220 -11.02 -15.34 -14.18
CA ARG A 220 -11.95 -16.48 -14.20
C ARG A 220 -12.29 -16.96 -12.78
N GLN A 221 -11.30 -17.01 -11.88
CA GLN A 221 -11.53 -17.36 -10.47
C GLN A 221 -12.41 -16.32 -9.76
N LEU A 222 -12.19 -15.03 -10.02
CA LEU A 222 -13.03 -13.94 -9.48
C LEU A 222 -14.48 -14.07 -9.93
N ARG A 223 -14.74 -14.28 -11.22
CA ARG A 223 -16.11 -14.48 -11.74
C ARG A 223 -16.81 -15.65 -11.07
N ASN A 224 -16.12 -16.79 -11.01
CA ASN A 224 -16.69 -18.04 -10.51
C ASN A 224 -16.97 -18.00 -9.00
N ALA A 225 -16.13 -17.32 -8.22
CA ALA A 225 -16.21 -17.36 -6.76
C ALA A 225 -16.83 -16.10 -6.14
N CYS A 226 -16.60 -14.93 -6.74
CA CYS A 226 -16.94 -13.63 -6.17
C CYS A 226 -17.88 -12.81 -7.05
N GLY A 227 -18.45 -13.36 -8.14
CA GLY A 227 -19.30 -12.60 -9.08
C GLY A 227 -20.57 -11.97 -8.45
N GLY A 228 -21.01 -12.47 -7.30
CA GLY A 228 -22.11 -11.90 -6.51
C GLY A 228 -21.68 -11.02 -5.33
N ALA A 229 -20.40 -10.68 -5.20
CA ALA A 229 -19.86 -9.91 -4.09
C ALA A 229 -19.60 -8.44 -4.46
N VAL A 230 -19.57 -7.55 -3.46
CA VAL A 230 -19.20 -6.14 -3.64
C VAL A 230 -17.71 -5.95 -3.92
N ALA A 231 -16.89 -6.95 -3.64
CA ALA A 231 -15.46 -6.92 -3.85
C ALA A 231 -14.89 -8.35 -3.85
N GLY A 232 -13.67 -8.53 -4.38
CA GLY A 232 -12.99 -9.81 -4.34
C GLY A 232 -11.55 -9.73 -4.80
N ASP A 233 -10.70 -10.59 -4.25
CA ASP A 233 -9.28 -10.71 -4.57
C ASP A 233 -8.94 -12.16 -4.91
N VAL A 234 -8.12 -12.33 -5.94
CA VAL A 234 -7.47 -13.58 -6.28
C VAL A 234 -5.98 -13.32 -6.45
N TYR A 235 -5.17 -13.99 -5.63
CA TYR A 235 -3.72 -14.02 -5.75
C TYR A 235 -3.28 -15.38 -6.27
N LEU A 236 -2.61 -15.38 -7.42
CA LEU A 236 -1.95 -16.54 -8.02
C LEU A 236 -0.43 -16.45 -7.81
N GLY A 237 0.28 -17.52 -8.17
CA GLY A 237 1.74 -17.62 -8.07
C GLY A 237 2.50 -16.41 -8.64
N ARG A 238 2.09 -15.88 -9.80
CA ARG A 238 2.81 -14.78 -10.49
C ARG A 238 1.96 -13.56 -10.84
N CYS A 239 0.74 -13.48 -10.35
CA CYS A 239 -0.13 -12.34 -10.59
C CYS A 239 -1.25 -12.28 -9.56
N PHE A 240 -1.92 -11.13 -9.50
CA PHE A 240 -3.21 -11.02 -8.83
C PHE A 240 -4.20 -10.25 -9.68
N ALA A 241 -5.48 -10.44 -9.38
CA ALA A 241 -6.57 -9.58 -9.82
C ALA A 241 -7.49 -9.33 -8.65
N ARG A 242 -7.99 -8.10 -8.52
CA ARG A 242 -8.97 -7.72 -7.51
C ARG A 242 -9.94 -6.70 -8.03
N PHE A 243 -11.15 -6.69 -7.50
CA PHE A 243 -12.17 -5.68 -7.77
C PHE A 243 -12.83 -5.23 -6.48
N TRP A 244 -13.38 -4.02 -6.49
CA TRP A 244 -14.16 -3.46 -5.39
C TRP A 244 -15.23 -2.53 -5.96
N SER A 245 -16.34 -2.42 -5.23
CA SER A 245 -17.36 -1.43 -5.54
C SER A 245 -16.92 -0.05 -5.11
N ILE A 246 -17.39 0.99 -5.79
CA ILE A 246 -17.08 2.40 -5.46
C ILE A 246 -17.51 2.78 -4.03
N ASN A 247 -18.50 2.09 -3.47
CA ASN A 247 -18.97 2.30 -2.10
C ASN A 247 -18.09 1.58 -1.05
N ASP A 248 -17.27 0.62 -1.47
CA ASP A 248 -16.46 -0.24 -0.60
C ASP A 248 -14.95 0.00 -0.76
N PHE A 249 -14.55 1.14 -1.34
CA PHE A 249 -13.13 1.55 -1.40
C PHE A 249 -12.44 1.50 -0.02
N TYR A 250 -13.21 1.56 1.07
CA TYR A 250 -12.71 1.71 2.43
C TYR A 250 -12.66 0.42 3.28
N SER A 251 -13.19 -0.72 2.84
CA SER A 251 -13.28 -1.93 3.70
C SER A 251 -12.47 -3.13 3.26
N HIS A 252 -11.68 -3.03 2.18
CA HIS A 252 -10.96 -4.18 1.62
C HIS A 252 -9.72 -4.56 2.45
N LYS A 253 -9.96 -5.11 3.64
CA LYS A 253 -9.00 -5.90 4.41
C LYS A 253 -9.17 -7.36 3.99
N PRO A 254 -8.10 -8.04 3.52
CA PRO A 254 -8.14 -9.48 3.39
C PRO A 254 -8.44 -10.06 4.78
N SER A 255 -9.59 -10.72 4.91
CA SER A 255 -10.02 -11.30 6.18
C SER A 255 -9.10 -12.45 6.53
N SER A 256 -8.19 -12.24 7.49
CA SER A 256 -7.40 -13.31 8.09
C SER A 256 -8.32 -14.21 8.91
N SER A 257 -8.50 -15.45 8.50
CA SER A 257 -9.15 -16.47 9.31
C SER A 257 -8.22 -16.93 10.44
N SER A 258 -8.44 -16.50 11.68
CA SER A 258 -8.21 -17.31 12.90
C SER A 258 -8.68 -16.62 14.18
N SER A 259 -9.57 -17.33 14.88
CA SER A 259 -9.82 -17.42 16.34
C SER A 259 -9.62 -16.20 17.26
N SER A 260 -10.72 -15.89 17.95
CA SER A 260 -10.83 -15.08 19.15
C SER A 260 -9.88 -15.48 20.30
N SER A 261 -9.09 -14.53 20.78
CA SER A 261 -8.80 -14.37 22.21
C SER A 261 -8.43 -12.92 22.52
N SER A 262 -9.18 -12.35 23.45
CA SER A 262 -9.07 -11.01 24.01
C SER A 262 -7.71 -10.71 24.64
N SER A 263 -7.10 -9.58 24.28
CA SER A 263 -6.30 -8.77 25.21
C SER A 263 -6.10 -7.35 24.67
N SER A 264 -6.53 -6.40 25.48
CA SER A 264 -6.39 -4.95 25.35
C SER A 264 -4.92 -4.50 25.39
N SER A 265 -4.47 -3.66 24.45
CA SER A 265 -3.37 -2.72 24.69
C SER A 265 -3.28 -1.60 23.63
N GLY A 266 -3.78 -0.42 24.00
CA GLY A 266 -3.09 0.88 23.91
C GLY A 266 -2.65 1.41 22.55
N ASN A 267 -3.45 2.32 21.99
CA ASN A 267 -3.10 3.20 20.87
C ASN A 267 -1.95 4.15 21.24
N GLU A 268 -0.74 3.91 20.68
CA GLU A 268 0.37 4.87 20.74
C GLU A 268 0.41 5.85 19.55
N GLY A 269 -0.40 5.63 18.51
CA GLY A 269 -0.48 6.54 17.36
C GLY A 269 -1.35 7.78 17.62
N GLU A 270 -2.42 7.67 18.41
CA GLU A 270 -3.39 8.76 18.63
C GLU A 270 -2.94 9.82 19.65
N LYS A 271 -2.09 9.44 20.62
CA LYS A 271 -1.67 10.37 21.68
C LYS A 271 -0.70 11.44 21.17
N THR A 272 0.15 11.09 20.21
CA THR A 272 1.17 12.00 19.67
C THR A 272 0.56 13.16 18.88
N PHE A 273 -0.54 12.92 18.15
CA PHE A 273 -1.23 13.97 17.39
C PHE A 273 -2.03 14.92 18.27
N ALA A 274 -2.70 14.42 19.31
CA ALA A 274 -3.45 15.25 20.25
C ALA A 274 -2.52 16.23 21.00
N ILE A 275 -1.31 15.80 21.36
CA ILE A 275 -0.30 16.64 22.02
C ILE A 275 0.22 17.72 21.06
N LEU A 276 0.47 17.39 19.80
CA LEU A 276 0.96 18.36 18.81
C LEU A 276 -0.06 19.49 18.55
N ILE A 277 -1.34 19.14 18.40
CA ILE A 277 -2.42 20.11 18.18
C ILE A 277 -2.59 21.02 19.41
N GLY A 278 -2.55 20.45 20.61
CA GLY A 278 -2.63 21.20 21.87
C GLY A 278 -1.49 22.20 22.02
N LEU A 279 -0.26 21.81 21.66
CA LEU A 279 0.92 22.67 21.75
C LEU A 279 0.84 23.86 20.77
N MET A 280 0.37 23.62 19.54
CA MET A 280 0.19 24.68 18.54
C MET A 280 -0.93 25.65 18.94
N ALA A 281 -2.05 25.16 19.47
CA ALA A 281 -3.14 25.99 19.96
C ALA A 281 -2.72 26.85 21.17
N GLY A 282 -1.93 26.27 22.09
CA GLY A 282 -1.40 26.97 23.26
C GLY A 282 -0.44 28.10 22.88
N ILE A 283 0.46 27.85 21.93
CA ILE A 283 1.39 28.88 21.42
C ILE A 283 0.62 30.02 20.74
N ALA A 284 -0.40 29.71 19.94
CA ALA A 284 -1.23 30.73 19.28
C ALA A 284 -1.96 31.63 20.29
N LEU A 285 -2.56 31.05 21.33
CA LEU A 285 -3.22 31.82 22.41
C LEU A 285 -2.23 32.70 23.17
N LEU A 286 -1.02 32.21 23.43
CA LEU A 286 0.02 32.97 24.13
C LEU A 286 0.48 34.18 23.30
N ILE A 287 0.62 34.02 21.98
CA ILE A 287 0.97 35.13 21.07
C ILE A 287 -0.13 36.20 21.05
N VAL A 288 -1.41 35.79 21.02
CA VAL A 288 -2.57 36.70 21.07
C VAL A 288 -2.60 37.46 22.40
N PHE A 289 -2.34 36.78 23.51
CA PHE A 289 -2.29 37.40 24.83
C PHE A 289 -1.16 38.42 24.95
N LEU A 290 0.04 38.08 24.48
CA LEU A 290 1.19 38.99 24.50
C LEU A 290 0.99 40.21 23.60
N THR A 291 0.33 40.06 22.44
CA THR A 291 -0.01 41.18 21.57
C THR A 291 -1.04 42.11 22.21
N PHE A 292 -2.01 41.58 22.96
CA PHE A 292 -2.98 42.38 23.71
C PHE A 292 -2.32 43.18 24.84
N ILE A 293 -1.41 42.56 25.60
CA ILE A 293 -0.64 43.25 26.66
C ILE A 293 0.23 44.36 26.07
N ARG A 294 0.94 44.09 24.96
CA ARG A 294 1.77 45.10 24.30
C ARG A 294 0.93 46.29 23.83
N ARG A 295 -0.28 46.05 23.32
CA ARG A 295 -1.19 47.11 22.87
C ARG A 295 -1.73 47.93 24.04
N ALA A 296 -2.12 47.28 25.13
CA ALA A 296 -2.56 47.96 26.35
C ALA A 296 -1.43 48.78 27.01
N ALA A 297 -0.18 48.32 26.92
CA ALA A 297 0.98 49.05 27.42
C ALA A 297 1.36 50.26 26.55
N THR A 298 1.02 50.26 25.26
CA THR A 298 1.25 51.41 24.36
C THR A 298 0.14 52.45 24.41
N ASP A 299 -1.09 52.08 24.79
CA ASP A 299 -2.23 53.01 24.90
C ASP A 299 -2.27 53.75 26.26
N GLY A 300 -1.38 53.38 27.19
CA GLY A 300 -1.27 53.99 28.53
C GLY A 300 -0.16 55.04 28.68
N LYS A 301 0.37 55.60 27.59
CA LYS A 301 1.42 56.62 27.62
C LYS A 301 1.10 57.82 26.74
#